data_AF-A0A349D4Y8-F1
#
_entry.id   AF-A0A349D4Y8-F1
#
_cell.length_a   1.000
_cell.length_b   1.000
_cell.length_c   1.000
_cell.angle_alpha   90.00
_cell.angle_beta   90.00
_cell.angle_gamma   90.00
#
_symmetry.space_group_name_H-M   'P 1'
#
loop_
_entity.id
_entity.type
_entity.pdbx_description
1 polymer ?
#
loop_
_entity_poly.entity_id
_entity_poly.type
_entity_poly.pdbx_seq_one_letter_code
_entity_poly.pdbx_strand_id
1 'polypeptide(L)'
;MLSWNLWTGIHSFPKIPLFELLNFKSNALDLGLVGLLLIGLVSSMFFSKTRLPLLLILASILSLILLDINRLQVWVFHFFLAYSILLSLAKSNKVLGSELLIFSSMQVLTLSMYLWTGINKLNASFFENVAPYIAAPIMHKFTSFIYFDNIIMIAPFLGLSFIPLLMIQKTRSVALLSIMIYHGIAIFLVGFAGYNSNDIIIPWNLFILASAFILFGNTHGFQPKFVRIFDKPNLIGPLLLAGLFPILSHFGNYPYNMSWDVYSGRIPYEHLKLSTLDVETVPSYLDEFTTSYGGFIYIDTYSWAMKELNTPPFNHPWVDQEIAEKSRELLKVRLR
;
A
#
# COMPACT_ATOMS: atom_id res chain seq x y z
N MET A 1 -14.30 4.18 -9.15
CA MET A 1 -13.32 4.19 -8.03
C MET A 1 -13.03 2.74 -7.69
N LEU A 2 -11.78 2.29 -7.89
CA LEU A 2 -11.45 0.85 -7.90
C LEU A 2 -11.77 0.15 -6.56
N SER A 3 -11.72 0.83 -5.41
CA SER A 3 -12.08 0.30 -4.08
C SER A 3 -13.24 1.05 -3.40
N TRP A 4 -14.30 1.39 -4.14
CA TRP A 4 -15.40 2.24 -3.64
C TRP A 4 -16.03 1.77 -2.32
N ASN A 5 -16.25 0.47 -2.18
CA ASN A 5 -16.87 -0.13 -1.00
C ASN A 5 -16.04 0.13 0.26
N LEU A 6 -14.71 -0.03 0.19
CA LEU A 6 -13.78 0.26 1.28
C LEU A 6 -13.92 1.70 1.80
N TRP A 7 -14.05 2.68 0.89
CA TRP A 7 -14.12 4.09 1.26
C TRP A 7 -15.49 4.50 1.80
N THR A 8 -16.57 3.94 1.25
CA THR A 8 -17.94 4.24 1.70
C THR A 8 -18.38 3.41 2.89
N GLY A 9 -17.63 2.35 3.18
CA GLY A 9 -17.93 1.43 4.25
C GLY A 9 -19.17 0.56 3.99
N ILE A 10 -19.54 0.40 2.72
CA ILE A 10 -20.67 -0.41 2.27
C ILE A 10 -20.12 -1.77 1.81
N HIS A 11 -19.86 -2.65 2.77
CA HIS A 11 -19.36 -4.02 2.56
C HIS A 11 -19.72 -4.90 3.77
N SER A 12 -19.62 -6.22 3.61
CA SER A 12 -19.82 -7.19 4.69
C SER A 12 -18.52 -7.53 5.43
N PHE A 13 -17.35 -7.31 4.80
CA PHE A 13 -16.04 -7.52 5.40
C PHE A 13 -15.90 -6.71 6.70
N PRO A 14 -15.29 -7.25 7.78
CA PRO A 14 -15.25 -6.56 9.07
C PRO A 14 -14.54 -5.21 9.01
N LYS A 15 -15.24 -4.15 9.40
CA LYS A 15 -14.62 -2.84 9.69
C LYS A 15 -13.91 -2.89 11.03
N ILE A 16 -12.65 -2.46 11.05
CA ILE A 16 -11.78 -2.59 12.21
C ILE A 16 -11.31 -1.19 12.61
N PRO A 17 -12.00 -0.53 13.55
CA PRO A 17 -11.56 0.77 14.03
C PRO A 17 -10.24 0.62 14.79
N LEU A 18 -9.39 1.65 14.75
CA LEU A 18 -8.12 1.61 15.49
C LEU A 18 -8.33 1.73 17.01
N PHE A 19 -9.45 2.32 17.44
CA PHE A 19 -9.81 2.49 18.84
C PHE A 19 -11.23 1.96 19.09
N GLU A 20 -11.45 1.27 20.19
CA GLU A 20 -12.77 0.73 20.58
C GLU A 20 -13.85 1.82 20.66
N LEU A 21 -13.51 3.04 21.08
CA LEU A 21 -14.42 4.18 21.13
C LEU A 21 -15.04 4.53 19.76
N LEU A 22 -14.38 4.13 18.68
CA LEU A 22 -14.82 4.36 17.30
C LEU A 22 -15.55 3.15 16.70
N ASN A 23 -15.89 2.13 17.51
CA ASN A 23 -16.62 0.95 17.07
C ASN A 23 -18.12 1.22 16.90
N PHE A 24 -18.44 2.12 15.95
CA PHE A 24 -19.81 2.40 15.53
C PHE A 24 -19.91 2.31 14.01
N LYS A 25 -21.06 1.83 13.52
CA LYS A 25 -21.33 1.72 12.09
C LYS A 25 -22.05 2.98 11.60
N SER A 26 -21.36 3.83 10.84
CA SER A 26 -21.96 5.01 10.20
C SER A 26 -21.40 5.27 8.80
N ASN A 27 -22.11 4.79 7.78
CA ASN A 27 -21.74 5.03 6.38
C ASN A 27 -21.87 6.51 5.99
N ALA A 28 -22.73 7.27 6.67
CA ALA A 28 -22.88 8.70 6.46
C ALA A 28 -21.61 9.48 6.88
N LEU A 29 -20.97 9.06 7.97
CA LEU A 29 -19.70 9.62 8.40
C LEU A 29 -18.59 9.31 7.40
N ASP A 30 -18.48 8.04 6.96
CA ASP A 30 -17.52 7.61 5.93
C ASP A 30 -17.67 8.47 4.65
N LEU A 31 -18.90 8.61 4.14
CA LEU A 31 -19.21 9.43 2.96
C LEU A 31 -18.89 10.92 3.17
N GLY A 32 -19.20 11.47 4.33
CA GLY A 32 -18.88 12.86 4.68
C GLY A 32 -17.37 13.10 4.65
N LEU A 33 -16.58 12.20 5.23
CA LEU A 33 -15.12 12.27 5.22
C LEU A 33 -14.54 12.09 3.81
N VAL A 34 -15.09 11.20 2.99
CA VAL A 34 -14.72 11.09 1.56
C VAL A 34 -15.03 12.38 0.82
N GLY A 35 -16.19 13.02 1.08
CA GLY A 35 -16.54 14.31 0.51
C GLY A 35 -15.55 15.41 0.90
N LEU A 36 -15.17 15.48 2.19
CA LEU A 36 -14.14 16.40 2.68
C LEU A 36 -12.78 16.15 2.04
N LEU A 37 -12.39 14.89 1.87
CA LEU A 37 -11.17 14.51 1.15
C LEU A 37 -11.20 15.03 -0.30
N LEU A 38 -12.30 14.82 -1.02
CA LEU A 38 -12.46 15.30 -2.39
C LEU A 38 -12.42 16.82 -2.48
N ILE A 39 -13.08 17.53 -1.55
CA ILE A 39 -13.01 18.99 -1.45
C ILE A 39 -11.57 19.44 -1.19
N GLY A 40 -10.84 18.76 -0.30
CA GLY A 40 -9.42 19.01 -0.03
C GLY A 40 -8.56 18.84 -1.29
N LEU A 41 -8.75 17.75 -2.03
CA LEU A 41 -8.03 17.47 -3.26
C LEU A 41 -8.31 18.53 -4.34
N VAL A 42 -9.58 18.82 -4.61
CA VAL A 42 -9.97 19.83 -5.62
C VAL A 42 -9.49 21.22 -5.22
N SER A 43 -9.70 21.63 -3.96
CA SER A 43 -9.24 22.93 -3.46
C SER A 43 -7.71 23.06 -3.48
N SER A 44 -6.95 21.98 -3.34
CA SER A 44 -5.48 22.02 -3.41
C SER A 44 -4.97 22.44 -4.80
N MET A 45 -5.74 22.18 -5.86
CA MET A 45 -5.41 22.58 -7.23
C MET A 45 -5.50 24.10 -7.42
N PHE A 46 -6.46 24.75 -6.76
CA PHE A 46 -6.72 26.18 -6.91
C PHE A 46 -6.06 27.03 -5.81
N PHE A 47 -5.91 26.47 -4.60
CA PHE A 47 -5.44 27.17 -3.41
C PHE A 47 -4.11 26.60 -2.90
N SER A 48 -3.20 26.26 -3.82
CA SER A 48 -1.89 25.63 -3.56
C SER A 48 -0.98 26.40 -2.60
N LYS A 49 -1.23 27.70 -2.39
CA LYS A 49 -0.50 28.55 -1.45
C LYS A 49 -1.00 28.47 0.00
N THR A 50 -2.16 27.84 0.22
CA THR A 50 -2.79 27.74 1.53
C THR A 50 -2.56 26.35 2.15
N ARG A 51 -2.49 26.29 3.49
CA ARG A 51 -2.32 25.01 4.21
C ARG A 51 -3.65 24.28 4.40
N LEU A 52 -4.77 24.97 4.25
CA LEU A 52 -6.10 24.45 4.58
C LEU A 52 -6.47 23.22 3.72
N PRO A 53 -6.29 23.21 2.38
CA PRO A 53 -6.53 22.01 1.58
C PRO A 53 -5.70 20.80 2.03
N LEU A 54 -4.41 21.02 2.33
CA LEU A 54 -3.50 19.96 2.78
C LEU A 54 -3.90 19.39 4.14
N LEU A 55 -4.30 20.28 5.08
CA LEU A 55 -4.83 19.87 6.37
C LEU A 55 -6.13 19.07 6.22
N LEU A 56 -7.02 19.51 5.33
CA LEU A 56 -8.29 18.83 5.07
C LEU A 56 -8.04 17.42 4.49
N ILE A 57 -7.11 17.28 3.55
CA ILE A 57 -6.71 15.98 2.99
C ILE A 57 -6.17 15.06 4.10
N LEU A 58 -5.19 15.51 4.87
CA LEU A 58 -4.53 14.69 5.89
C LEU A 58 -5.47 14.32 7.04
N ALA A 59 -6.30 15.27 7.50
CA ALA A 59 -7.28 15.02 8.54
C ALA A 59 -8.35 14.03 8.06
N SER A 60 -8.81 14.13 6.80
CA SER A 60 -9.79 13.20 6.24
C SER A 60 -9.21 11.80 6.09
N ILE A 61 -8.00 11.66 5.52
CA ILE A 61 -7.30 10.37 5.39
C ILE A 61 -7.10 9.73 6.77
N LEU A 62 -6.58 10.48 7.74
CA LEU A 62 -6.35 9.98 9.08
C LEU A 62 -7.67 9.53 9.73
N SER A 63 -8.71 10.35 9.66
CA SER A 63 -10.02 10.01 10.23
C SER A 63 -10.60 8.75 9.60
N LEU A 64 -10.50 8.59 8.27
CA LEU A 64 -10.94 7.39 7.57
C LEU A 64 -10.18 6.15 8.03
N ILE A 65 -8.85 6.24 8.19
CA ILE A 65 -8.02 5.14 8.71
C ILE A 65 -8.38 4.79 10.16
N LEU A 66 -8.66 5.79 11.01
CA LEU A 66 -9.04 5.55 12.41
C LEU A 66 -10.38 4.80 12.53
N LEU A 67 -11.31 5.04 11.59
CA LEU A 67 -12.59 4.36 11.53
C LEU A 67 -12.49 2.93 10.96
N ASP A 68 -11.52 2.68 10.07
CA ASP A 68 -11.27 1.36 9.50
C ASP A 68 -9.82 1.22 9.04
N ILE A 69 -9.03 0.44 9.77
CA ILE A 69 -7.60 0.23 9.52
C ILE A 69 -7.35 -0.46 8.18
N ASN A 70 -8.34 -1.17 7.62
CA ASN A 70 -8.25 -1.77 6.28
C ASN A 70 -7.97 -0.72 5.18
N ARG A 71 -8.27 0.56 5.44
CA ARG A 71 -7.97 1.67 4.52
C ARG A 71 -6.49 2.02 4.47
N LEU A 72 -5.69 1.62 5.47
CA LEU A 72 -4.26 1.87 5.52
C LEU A 72 -3.50 0.91 4.60
N GLN A 73 -3.64 1.16 3.31
CA GLN A 73 -2.94 0.45 2.24
C GLN A 73 -1.65 1.19 1.87
N VAL A 74 -0.71 0.52 1.20
CA VAL A 74 0.63 1.07 0.92
C VAL A 74 0.57 2.37 0.10
N TRP A 75 -0.36 2.46 -0.86
CA TRP A 75 -0.57 3.68 -1.63
C TRP A 75 -1.18 4.82 -0.81
N VAL A 76 -2.08 4.53 0.14
CA VAL A 76 -2.64 5.54 1.05
C VAL A 76 -1.55 6.07 1.95
N PHE A 77 -0.69 5.20 2.47
CA PHE A 77 0.49 5.60 3.24
C PHE A 77 1.45 6.46 2.39
N HIS A 78 1.71 6.08 1.13
CA HIS A 78 2.50 6.89 0.19
C HIS A 78 1.93 8.30 0.06
N PHE A 79 0.64 8.44 -0.27
CA PHE A 79 0.01 9.73 -0.43
C PHE A 79 -0.01 10.53 0.88
N PHE A 80 -0.28 9.88 2.02
CA PHE A 80 -0.23 10.51 3.34
C PHE A 80 1.14 11.13 3.62
N LEU A 81 2.23 10.40 3.36
CA LEU A 81 3.59 10.92 3.52
C LEU A 81 3.90 12.06 2.54
N ALA A 82 3.51 11.92 1.27
CA ALA A 82 3.70 12.98 0.27
C ALA A 82 2.97 14.28 0.67
N TYR A 83 1.70 14.20 1.06
CA TYR A 83 0.95 15.37 1.53
C TYR A 83 1.48 15.92 2.86
N SER A 84 2.02 15.07 3.74
CA SER A 84 2.69 15.51 4.97
C SER A 84 3.95 16.33 4.66
N ILE A 85 4.77 15.89 3.71
CA ILE A 85 5.93 16.66 3.22
C ILE A 85 5.49 18.03 2.68
N LEU A 86 4.44 18.05 1.83
CA LEU A 86 3.90 19.30 1.29
C LEU A 86 3.40 20.23 2.41
N LEU A 87 2.66 19.71 3.40
CA LEU A 87 2.15 20.49 4.52
C LEU A 87 3.27 21.07 5.39
N SER A 88 4.34 20.30 5.60
CA SER A 88 5.53 20.71 6.36
C SER A 88 6.29 21.84 5.67
N LEU A 89 6.26 21.88 4.33
CA LEU A 89 6.95 22.89 3.52
C LEU A 89 6.05 24.04 3.05
N ALA A 90 4.73 23.97 3.24
CA ALA A 90 3.79 24.95 2.75
C ALA A 90 4.06 26.40 3.22
N LYS A 91 4.62 26.61 4.43
CA LYS A 91 5.05 27.95 4.90
C LYS A 91 6.36 28.43 4.24
N SER A 92 7.22 27.50 3.84
CA SER A 92 8.53 27.78 3.25
C SER A 92 8.44 28.25 1.80
N ASN A 93 7.27 28.16 1.14
CA ASN A 93 7.00 28.65 -0.22
C ASN A 93 7.23 30.16 -0.42
N LYS A 94 7.54 30.92 0.64
CA LYS A 94 7.94 32.33 0.56
C LYS A 94 9.45 32.54 0.51
N VAL A 95 10.26 31.47 0.61
CA VAL A 95 11.73 31.53 0.64
C VAL A 95 12.29 30.90 -0.63
N LEU A 96 13.19 31.62 -1.31
CA LEU A 96 13.92 31.14 -2.49
C LEU A 96 14.54 29.74 -2.22
N GLY A 97 14.12 28.71 -2.97
CA GLY A 97 14.61 27.33 -2.82
C GLY A 97 13.65 26.33 -2.17
N SER A 98 12.39 26.69 -1.91
CA SER A 98 11.36 25.76 -1.41
C SER A 98 11.05 24.61 -2.37
N GLU A 99 11.05 24.89 -3.68
CA GLU A 99 10.84 23.88 -4.73
C GLU A 99 11.90 22.78 -4.65
N LEU A 100 13.17 23.16 -4.51
CA LEU A 100 14.26 22.20 -4.39
C LEU A 100 14.07 21.29 -3.16
N LEU A 101 13.64 21.85 -2.01
CA LEU A 101 13.36 21.05 -0.82
C LEU A 101 12.19 20.09 -1.02
N ILE A 102 11.13 20.51 -1.72
CA ILE A 102 10.00 19.64 -2.07
C ILE A 102 10.51 18.49 -2.95
N PHE A 103 11.21 18.81 -4.04
CA PHE A 103 11.76 17.80 -4.95
C PHE A 103 12.70 16.83 -4.22
N SER A 104 13.65 17.34 -3.42
CA SER A 104 14.57 16.47 -2.66
C SER A 104 13.85 15.59 -1.65
N SER A 105 12.84 16.10 -0.94
CA SER A 105 12.07 15.30 0.02
C SER A 105 11.22 14.21 -0.67
N MET A 106 10.64 14.52 -1.83
CA MET A 106 9.89 13.54 -2.64
C MET A 106 10.82 12.50 -3.28
N GLN A 107 12.04 12.91 -3.67
CA GLN A 107 13.08 11.97 -4.09
C GLN A 107 13.48 11.04 -2.95
N VAL A 108 13.67 11.53 -1.71
CA VAL A 108 13.91 10.65 -0.53
C VAL A 108 12.78 9.63 -0.42
N LEU A 109 11.52 10.09 -0.41
CA LEU A 109 10.35 9.22 -0.27
C LEU A 109 10.34 8.11 -1.33
N THR A 110 10.60 8.47 -2.60
CA THR A 110 10.66 7.50 -3.70
C THR A 110 11.83 6.52 -3.56
N LEU A 111 13.02 7.01 -3.19
CA LEU A 111 14.20 6.17 -2.97
C LEU A 111 14.01 5.23 -1.78
N SER A 112 13.39 5.69 -0.69
CA SER A 112 13.04 4.87 0.47
C SER A 112 12.05 3.77 0.09
N MET A 113 11.05 4.07 -0.72
CA MET A 113 10.13 3.05 -1.23
C MET A 113 10.87 2.00 -2.06
N TYR A 114 11.75 2.38 -3.00
CA TYR A 114 12.54 1.40 -3.77
C TYR A 114 13.48 0.56 -2.89
N LEU A 115 14.09 1.19 -1.89
CA LEU A 115 14.95 0.51 -0.92
C LEU A 115 14.19 -0.59 -0.19
N TRP A 116 13.08 -0.25 0.45
CA TRP A 116 12.35 -1.19 1.28
C TRP A 116 11.55 -2.20 0.47
N THR A 117 10.97 -1.82 -0.67
CA THR A 117 10.33 -2.79 -1.57
C THR A 117 11.31 -3.85 -2.08
N GLY A 118 12.57 -3.48 -2.30
CA GLY A 118 13.65 -4.38 -2.68
C GLY A 118 14.12 -5.26 -1.53
N ILE A 119 14.45 -4.66 -0.37
CA ILE A 119 14.88 -5.40 0.84
C ILE A 119 13.81 -6.41 1.27
N ASN A 120 12.54 -6.01 1.32
CA ASN A 120 11.47 -6.89 1.78
C ASN A 120 11.29 -8.12 0.88
N LYS A 121 11.60 -8.01 -0.41
CA LYS A 121 11.57 -9.13 -1.37
C LYS A 121 12.78 -10.05 -1.29
N LEU A 122 13.82 -9.72 -0.53
CA LEU A 122 14.99 -10.60 -0.32
C LEU A 122 14.70 -11.63 0.80
N ASN A 123 13.75 -12.52 0.54
CA ASN A 123 13.39 -13.62 1.44
C ASN A 123 12.98 -14.86 0.64
N ALA A 124 13.07 -16.05 1.24
CA ALA A 124 12.76 -17.33 0.57
C ALA A 124 11.35 -17.36 -0.05
N SER A 125 10.33 -16.89 0.67
CA SER A 125 8.94 -16.88 0.18
C SER A 125 8.76 -16.05 -1.09
N PHE A 126 9.53 -14.97 -1.27
CA PHE A 126 9.50 -14.23 -2.53
C PHE A 126 9.92 -15.11 -3.70
N PHE A 127 11.05 -15.80 -3.57
CA PHE A 127 11.63 -16.62 -4.63
C PHE A 127 10.83 -17.90 -4.87
N GLU A 128 10.35 -18.54 -3.81
CA GLU A 128 9.67 -19.84 -3.89
C GLU A 128 8.18 -19.72 -4.24
N ASN A 129 7.52 -18.64 -3.80
CA ASN A 129 6.06 -18.52 -3.92
C ASN A 129 5.65 -17.33 -4.79
N VAL A 130 6.18 -16.14 -4.54
CA VAL A 130 5.67 -14.91 -5.17
C VAL A 130 6.13 -14.76 -6.62
N ALA A 131 7.41 -14.95 -6.90
CA ALA A 131 7.94 -14.83 -8.26
C ALA A 131 7.28 -15.85 -9.22
N PRO A 132 7.14 -17.14 -8.86
CA PRO A 132 6.37 -18.09 -9.66
C PRO A 132 4.91 -17.69 -9.83
N TYR A 133 4.25 -17.22 -8.75
CA TYR A 133 2.86 -16.75 -8.82
C TYR A 133 2.67 -15.60 -9.81
N ILE A 134 3.55 -14.59 -9.79
CA ILE A 134 3.51 -13.45 -10.71
C ILE A 134 3.80 -13.88 -12.16
N ALA A 135 4.68 -14.86 -12.35
CA ALA A 135 5.06 -15.39 -13.67
C ALA A 135 4.02 -16.35 -14.27
N ALA A 136 3.18 -16.97 -13.43
CA ALA A 136 2.25 -18.04 -13.80
C ALA A 136 1.34 -17.70 -15.00
N PRO A 137 0.79 -16.49 -15.17
CA PRO A 137 -0.03 -16.16 -16.34
C PRO A 137 0.69 -16.37 -17.69
N ILE A 138 2.00 -16.11 -17.75
CA ILE A 138 2.81 -16.33 -18.94
C ILE A 138 3.19 -17.81 -19.06
N MET A 139 3.66 -18.40 -17.96
CA MET A 139 4.14 -19.79 -17.95
C MET A 139 3.04 -20.80 -18.32
N HIS A 140 1.82 -20.59 -17.81
CA HIS A 140 0.68 -21.47 -18.12
C HIS A 140 0.15 -21.26 -19.54
N LYS A 141 0.24 -20.04 -20.08
CA LYS A 141 -0.23 -19.74 -21.43
C LYS A 141 0.77 -20.15 -22.52
N PHE A 142 2.06 -20.09 -22.22
CA PHE A 142 3.13 -20.34 -23.18
C PHE A 142 4.14 -21.36 -22.64
N THR A 143 4.07 -22.59 -23.16
CA THR A 143 4.92 -23.72 -22.75
C THR A 143 6.41 -23.52 -23.00
N SER A 144 6.81 -22.58 -23.86
CA SER A 144 8.23 -22.23 -24.06
C SER A 144 8.83 -21.38 -22.94
N PHE A 145 8.01 -20.85 -22.02
CA PHE A 145 8.42 -19.88 -20.99
C PHE A 145 8.50 -20.50 -19.59
N ILE A 146 8.78 -21.80 -19.45
CA ILE A 146 8.81 -22.50 -18.16
C ILE A 146 9.80 -21.97 -17.11
N TYR A 147 10.73 -21.09 -17.50
CA TYR A 147 11.71 -20.46 -16.61
C TYR A 147 11.52 -18.93 -16.51
N PHE A 148 10.32 -18.43 -16.83
CA PHE A 148 10.04 -16.99 -16.83
C PHE A 148 10.02 -16.38 -15.42
N ASP A 149 9.71 -17.19 -14.40
CA ASP A 149 9.83 -16.85 -12.99
C ASP A 149 11.25 -16.40 -12.60
N ASN A 150 12.31 -16.99 -13.17
CA ASN A 150 13.70 -16.55 -12.96
C ASN A 150 13.93 -15.08 -13.32
N ILE A 151 13.17 -14.53 -14.29
CA ILE A 151 13.24 -13.10 -14.63
C ILE A 151 12.58 -12.28 -13.52
N ILE A 152 11.46 -12.75 -12.98
CA ILE A 152 10.76 -12.09 -11.87
C ILE A 152 11.59 -12.12 -10.58
N MET A 153 12.36 -13.19 -10.35
CA MET A 153 13.28 -13.31 -9.20
C MET A 153 14.35 -12.19 -9.17
N ILE A 154 14.64 -11.54 -10.30
CA ILE A 154 15.59 -10.41 -10.36
C ILE A 154 14.98 -9.11 -9.80
N ALA A 155 13.65 -9.03 -9.68
CA ALA A 155 12.91 -7.85 -9.23
C ALA A 155 13.47 -7.14 -7.97
N PRO A 156 13.81 -7.82 -6.85
CA PRO A 156 14.43 -7.18 -5.69
C PRO A 156 15.74 -6.46 -6.03
N PHE A 157 16.63 -7.11 -6.77
CA PHE A 157 17.93 -6.56 -7.15
C PHE A 157 17.77 -5.36 -8.07
N LEU A 158 16.84 -5.44 -9.02
CA LEU A 158 16.54 -4.34 -9.93
C LEU A 158 16.01 -3.13 -9.14
N GLY A 159 15.04 -3.35 -8.24
CA GLY A 159 14.52 -2.29 -7.35
C GLY A 159 15.60 -1.61 -6.51
N LEU A 160 16.53 -2.38 -5.93
CA LEU A 160 17.65 -1.83 -5.16
C LEU A 160 18.65 -1.06 -6.04
N SER A 161 18.91 -1.55 -7.25
CA SER A 161 19.83 -0.90 -8.20
C SER A 161 19.32 0.47 -8.67
N PHE A 162 18.01 0.71 -8.67
CA PHE A 162 17.44 2.02 -9.03
C PHE A 162 17.98 3.15 -8.16
N ILE A 163 18.32 2.88 -6.89
CA ILE A 163 18.79 3.91 -5.96
C ILE A 163 20.10 4.55 -6.46
N PRO A 164 21.23 3.82 -6.59
CA PRO A 164 22.45 4.41 -7.11
C PRO A 164 22.30 4.91 -8.54
N LEU A 165 21.51 4.23 -9.39
CA LEU A 165 21.31 4.64 -10.79
C LEU A 165 20.55 5.96 -10.93
N LEU A 166 19.60 6.26 -10.03
CA LEU A 166 18.89 7.54 -9.98
C LEU A 166 19.73 8.65 -9.33
N MET A 167 20.57 8.32 -8.36
CA MET A 167 21.45 9.29 -7.69
C MET A 167 22.55 9.80 -8.62
N ILE A 168 23.09 8.96 -9.50
CA ILE A 168 24.16 9.31 -10.43
C ILE A 168 23.56 9.87 -11.73
N GLN A 169 23.80 11.16 -12.03
CA GLN A 169 23.21 11.84 -13.20
C GLN A 169 23.42 11.08 -14.51
N LYS A 170 24.61 10.50 -14.71
CA LYS A 170 24.99 9.82 -15.96
C LYS A 170 24.20 8.53 -16.21
N THR A 171 23.62 7.93 -15.18
CA THR A 171 22.89 6.65 -15.27
C THR A 171 21.37 6.81 -15.21
N ARG A 172 20.85 8.03 -15.04
CA ARG A 172 19.42 8.29 -14.82
C ARG A 172 18.53 7.86 -15.97
N SER A 173 18.95 8.07 -17.21
CA SER A 173 18.16 7.65 -18.38
C SER A 173 17.96 6.13 -18.40
N VAL A 174 19.02 5.38 -18.07
CA VAL A 174 18.97 3.92 -17.90
C VAL A 174 18.03 3.56 -16.76
N ALA A 175 18.18 4.21 -15.59
CA ALA A 175 17.31 3.98 -14.43
C ALA A 175 15.83 4.18 -14.78
N LEU A 176 15.48 5.30 -15.43
CA LEU A 176 14.11 5.65 -15.78
C LEU A 176 13.50 4.69 -16.82
N LEU A 177 14.28 4.26 -17.82
CA LEU A 177 13.86 3.22 -18.76
C LEU A 177 13.63 1.88 -18.03
N SER A 178 14.54 1.47 -17.15
CA SER A 178 14.40 0.24 -16.38
C SER A 178 13.20 0.28 -15.42
N ILE A 179 12.94 1.43 -14.78
CA ILE A 179 11.74 1.67 -13.95
C ILE A 179 10.46 1.57 -14.78
N MET A 180 10.46 2.14 -15.99
CA MET A 180 9.32 2.04 -16.91
C MET A 180 9.03 0.59 -17.28
N ILE A 181 10.06 -0.19 -17.62
CA ILE A 181 9.91 -1.62 -17.92
C ILE A 181 9.44 -2.38 -16.68
N TYR A 182 10.05 -2.15 -15.52
CA TYR A 182 9.72 -2.82 -14.25
C TYR A 182 8.26 -2.62 -13.86
N HIS A 183 7.79 -1.37 -13.82
CA HIS A 183 6.39 -1.08 -13.51
C HIS A 183 5.43 -1.49 -14.63
N GLY A 184 5.85 -1.43 -15.89
CA GLY A 184 5.08 -1.95 -17.02
C GLY A 184 4.81 -3.45 -16.91
N ILE A 185 5.83 -4.23 -16.54
CA ILE A 185 5.70 -5.67 -16.27
C ILE A 185 4.77 -5.90 -15.08
N ALA A 186 4.91 -5.14 -13.99
CA ALA A 186 4.03 -5.26 -12.82
C ALA A 186 2.56 -4.95 -13.16
N ILE A 187 2.31 -3.87 -13.91
CA ILE A 187 0.96 -3.50 -14.40
C ILE A 187 0.37 -4.63 -15.24
N PHE A 188 1.16 -5.20 -16.16
CA PHE A 188 0.68 -6.26 -17.02
C PHE A 188 0.42 -7.58 -16.25
N LEU A 189 1.41 -8.10 -15.53
CA LEU A 189 1.34 -9.41 -14.89
C LEU A 189 0.44 -9.43 -13.65
N VAL A 190 0.42 -8.34 -12.87
CA VAL A 190 -0.36 -8.28 -11.62
C VAL A 190 -1.70 -7.55 -11.83
N GLY A 191 -1.71 -6.52 -12.67
CA GLY A 191 -2.90 -5.71 -12.91
C GLY A 191 -3.86 -6.26 -13.97
N PHE A 192 -3.37 -6.90 -15.03
CA PHE A 192 -4.24 -7.36 -16.14
C PHE A 192 -4.28 -8.87 -16.35
N ALA A 193 -3.14 -9.56 -16.28
CA ALA A 193 -3.03 -10.98 -16.60
C ALA A 193 -3.09 -11.90 -15.37
N GLY A 194 -2.97 -11.33 -14.16
CA GLY A 194 -2.89 -12.09 -12.91
C GLY A 194 -4.19 -12.84 -12.58
N TYR A 195 -4.06 -14.02 -11.95
CA TYR A 195 -5.20 -14.87 -11.58
C TYR A 195 -6.17 -14.21 -10.60
N ASN A 196 -5.65 -13.39 -9.67
CA ASN A 196 -6.44 -12.52 -8.80
C ASN A 196 -5.99 -11.08 -9.03
N SER A 197 -6.34 -10.53 -10.20
CA SER A 197 -5.86 -9.22 -10.62
C SER A 197 -6.15 -8.16 -9.55
N ASN A 198 -5.13 -7.36 -9.22
CA ASN A 198 -5.28 -6.23 -8.33
C ASN A 198 -5.22 -4.95 -9.17
N ASP A 199 -6.38 -4.53 -9.65
CA ASP A 199 -6.48 -3.41 -10.56
C ASP A 199 -6.03 -2.08 -9.91
N ILE A 200 -6.03 -1.98 -8.57
CA ILE A 200 -5.53 -0.81 -7.84
C ILE A 200 -4.02 -0.63 -8.01
N ILE A 201 -3.30 -1.73 -8.29
CA ILE A 201 -1.88 -1.65 -8.58
C ILE A 201 -1.62 -0.80 -9.84
N ILE A 202 -2.56 -0.75 -10.80
CA ILE A 202 -2.40 -0.05 -12.07
C ILE A 202 -2.20 1.47 -11.84
N PRO A 203 -3.15 2.22 -11.25
CA PRO A 203 -2.97 3.66 -11.05
C PRO A 203 -1.81 3.98 -10.12
N TRP A 204 -1.52 3.13 -9.13
CA TRP A 204 -0.40 3.38 -8.23
C TRP A 204 0.95 3.22 -8.92
N ASN A 205 1.13 2.18 -9.74
CA ASN A 205 2.35 2.01 -10.55
C ASN A 205 2.50 3.13 -11.59
N LEU A 206 1.41 3.58 -12.23
CA LEU A 206 1.43 4.73 -13.12
C LEU A 206 1.84 6.01 -12.40
N PHE A 207 1.35 6.23 -11.16
CA PHE A 207 1.75 7.35 -10.33
C PHE A 207 3.25 7.29 -9.97
N ILE A 208 3.76 6.12 -9.57
CA ILE A 208 5.19 5.94 -9.29
C ILE A 208 6.03 6.24 -10.53
N LEU A 209 5.62 5.72 -11.69
CA LEU A 209 6.28 5.96 -12.96
C LEU A 209 6.32 7.46 -13.29
N ALA A 210 5.17 8.13 -13.27
CA ALA A 210 5.10 9.57 -13.50
C ALA A 210 5.97 10.35 -12.51
N SER A 211 5.92 9.98 -11.22
CA SER A 211 6.74 10.60 -10.17
C SER A 211 8.23 10.42 -10.44
N ALA A 212 8.68 9.24 -10.86
CA ALA A 212 10.09 9.00 -11.18
C ALA A 212 10.57 9.93 -12.32
N PHE A 213 9.79 10.06 -13.40
CA PHE A 213 10.15 10.95 -14.50
C PHE A 213 10.13 12.43 -14.10
N ILE A 214 9.12 12.87 -13.33
CA ILE A 214 9.03 14.25 -12.84
C ILE A 214 10.20 14.58 -11.91
N LEU A 215 10.50 13.69 -10.95
CA LEU A 215 11.49 13.94 -9.91
C LEU A 215 12.93 13.78 -10.39
N PHE A 216 13.20 12.91 -11.37
CA PHE A 216 14.58 12.56 -11.78
C PHE A 216 14.90 12.86 -13.25
N GLY A 217 13.91 13.08 -14.12
CA GLY A 217 14.12 13.22 -15.57
C GLY A 217 14.90 14.47 -15.98
N ASN A 218 14.57 15.63 -15.40
CA ASN A 218 15.15 16.93 -15.77
C ASN A 218 15.87 17.65 -14.62
N THR A 219 16.16 16.95 -13.51
CA THR A 219 16.84 17.58 -12.37
C THR A 219 18.36 17.56 -12.56
N HIS A 220 19.02 18.66 -12.15
CA HIS A 220 20.48 18.77 -12.13
C HIS A 220 21.05 17.96 -10.95
N GLY A 221 21.16 16.64 -11.09
CA GLY A 221 21.85 15.76 -10.14
C GLY A 221 21.26 15.68 -8.73
N PHE A 222 21.82 14.78 -7.92
CA PHE A 222 21.61 14.80 -6.47
C PHE A 222 22.37 16.01 -5.91
N GLN A 223 21.66 17.06 -5.49
CA GLN A 223 22.31 18.30 -5.09
C GLN A 223 22.85 18.20 -3.66
N PRO A 224 24.03 18.79 -3.35
CA PRO A 224 24.58 18.88 -1.98
C PRO A 224 23.60 19.51 -0.96
N LYS A 225 22.60 20.24 -1.46
CA LYS A 225 21.52 20.86 -0.68
C LYS A 225 20.54 19.85 -0.07
N PHE A 226 20.69 18.54 -0.30
CA PHE A 226 19.95 17.49 0.42
C PHE A 226 20.10 17.59 1.94
N VAL A 227 21.26 18.09 2.40
CA VAL A 227 21.53 18.34 3.83
C VAL A 227 20.53 19.35 4.42
N ARG A 228 19.96 20.25 3.60
CA ARG A 228 18.98 21.25 4.06
C ARG A 228 17.63 20.66 4.48
N ILE A 229 17.38 19.39 4.19
CA ILE A 229 16.23 18.67 4.70
C ILE A 229 16.29 18.61 6.24
N PHE A 230 17.49 18.43 6.81
CA PHE A 230 17.71 18.38 8.25
C PHE A 230 17.52 19.75 8.94
N ASP A 231 17.60 20.85 8.19
CA ASP A 231 17.30 22.20 8.69
C ASP A 231 15.79 22.41 8.95
N LYS A 232 14.94 21.48 8.52
CA LYS A 232 13.48 21.55 8.63
C LYS A 232 12.96 20.46 9.56
N PRO A 233 12.79 20.74 10.87
CA PRO A 233 12.35 19.72 11.83
C PRO A 233 11.00 19.08 11.47
N ASN A 234 10.10 19.83 10.83
CA ASN A 234 8.80 19.32 10.36
C ASN A 234 8.90 18.24 9.25
N LEU A 235 10.06 18.08 8.60
CA LEU A 235 10.29 17.02 7.62
C LEU A 235 10.78 15.71 8.27
N ILE A 236 11.32 15.77 9.49
CA ILE A 236 11.95 14.61 10.14
C ILE A 236 10.94 13.47 10.28
N GLY A 237 9.74 13.75 10.81
CA GLY A 237 8.70 12.73 11.03
C GLY A 237 8.35 11.94 9.76
N PRO A 238 7.85 12.58 8.68
CA PRO A 238 7.51 11.88 7.44
C PRO A 238 8.68 11.12 6.82
N LEU A 239 9.91 11.65 6.89
CA LEU A 239 11.07 10.99 6.31
C LEU A 239 11.59 9.82 7.16
N LEU A 240 11.46 9.89 8.48
CA LEU A 240 11.72 8.74 9.35
C LEU A 240 10.70 7.63 9.10
N LEU A 241 9.42 7.97 8.96
CA LEU A 241 8.35 7.03 8.61
C LEU A 241 8.58 6.38 7.25
N ALA A 242 9.08 7.14 6.27
CA ALA A 242 9.38 6.62 4.94
C ALA A 242 10.64 5.73 4.92
N GLY A 243 11.71 6.17 5.58
CA GLY A 243 13.05 5.66 5.37
C GLY A 243 13.61 4.78 6.48
N LEU A 244 13.29 5.05 7.75
CA LEU A 244 13.89 4.33 8.88
C LEU A 244 12.91 3.35 9.53
N PHE A 245 11.66 3.76 9.78
CA PHE A 245 10.67 2.95 10.49
C PHE A 245 10.33 1.61 9.84
N PRO A 246 10.37 1.44 8.49
CA PRO A 246 10.15 0.14 7.89
C PRO A 246 11.10 -0.96 8.41
N ILE A 247 12.28 -0.61 8.96
CA ILE A 247 13.19 -1.57 9.63
C ILE A 247 12.49 -2.30 10.78
N LEU A 248 11.56 -1.63 11.47
CA LEU A 248 10.84 -2.17 12.61
C LEU A 248 9.93 -3.35 12.23
N SER A 249 9.54 -3.47 10.95
CA SER A 249 8.77 -4.61 10.45
C SER A 249 9.53 -5.92 10.52
N HIS A 250 10.87 -5.88 10.50
CA HIS A 250 11.71 -7.06 10.66
C HIS A 250 11.74 -7.55 12.13
N PHE A 251 11.25 -6.73 13.06
CA PHE A 251 11.15 -7.05 14.49
C PHE A 251 9.70 -7.25 14.94
N GLY A 252 8.74 -7.34 14.01
CA GLY A 252 7.33 -7.69 14.27
C GLY A 252 6.44 -6.57 14.84
N ASN A 253 6.98 -5.38 15.08
CA ASN A 253 6.26 -4.29 15.79
C ASN A 253 5.76 -3.17 14.87
N TYR A 254 5.82 -3.35 13.55
CA TYR A 254 5.46 -2.30 12.60
C TYR A 254 4.72 -2.88 11.40
N PRO A 255 3.55 -2.31 11.01
CA PRO A 255 2.72 -2.87 9.95
C PRO A 255 3.45 -2.98 8.61
N TYR A 256 3.25 -4.11 7.93
CA TYR A 256 3.81 -4.36 6.59
C TYR A 256 3.37 -3.29 5.57
N ASN A 257 2.11 -2.84 5.67
CA ASN A 257 1.54 -1.80 4.81
C ASN A 257 2.31 -0.45 4.90
N MET A 258 2.89 -0.17 6.06
CA MET A 258 3.68 1.05 6.32
C MET A 258 5.18 0.84 6.08
N SER A 259 5.57 -0.36 5.65
CA SER A 259 6.96 -0.78 5.47
C SER A 259 7.37 -0.92 4.01
N TRP A 260 6.53 -0.45 3.09
CA TRP A 260 6.66 -0.68 1.65
C TRP A 260 6.72 -2.16 1.28
N ASP A 261 6.09 -2.99 2.11
CA ASP A 261 6.08 -4.43 1.97
C ASP A 261 4.90 -4.85 1.06
N VAL A 262 5.17 -4.93 -0.24
CA VAL A 262 4.16 -5.26 -1.26
C VAL A 262 4.68 -6.39 -2.13
N TYR A 263 3.89 -7.45 -2.27
CA TYR A 263 4.26 -8.67 -3.02
C TYR A 263 5.66 -9.16 -2.64
N SER A 264 5.97 -9.24 -1.34
CA SER A 264 7.24 -9.76 -0.84
C SER A 264 7.16 -11.22 -0.43
N GLY A 265 5.98 -11.76 -0.14
CA GLY A 265 5.82 -13.09 0.44
C GLY A 265 6.06 -13.15 1.95
N ARG A 266 6.34 -12.01 2.61
CA ARG A 266 6.47 -11.91 4.08
C ARG A 266 5.13 -11.80 4.81
N ILE A 267 4.05 -11.55 4.08
CA ILE A 267 2.71 -11.30 4.62
C ILE A 267 1.96 -12.65 4.64
N PRO A 268 1.78 -13.29 5.80
CA PRO A 268 0.94 -14.49 5.89
C PRO A 268 -0.52 -14.06 5.86
N TYR A 269 -1.29 -14.60 4.91
CA TYR A 269 -2.75 -14.56 4.98
C TYR A 269 -3.21 -15.95 5.39
N GLU A 270 -3.51 -16.13 6.66
CA GLU A 270 -4.05 -17.39 7.15
C GLU A 270 -5.57 -17.43 6.94
N HIS A 271 -6.08 -18.60 6.54
CA HIS A 271 -7.51 -18.84 6.54
C HIS A 271 -8.04 -18.78 7.97
N LEU A 272 -9.19 -18.11 8.14
CA LEU A 272 -9.90 -18.18 9.40
C LEU A 272 -10.42 -19.61 9.59
N LYS A 273 -9.88 -20.30 10.60
CA LYS A 273 -10.22 -21.69 10.93
C LYS A 273 -11.19 -21.75 12.11
N LEU A 274 -12.35 -22.37 11.90
CA LEU A 274 -13.41 -22.54 12.90
C LEU A 274 -13.84 -24.00 12.99
N SER A 275 -14.23 -24.49 14.17
CA SER A 275 -14.81 -25.83 14.28
C SER A 275 -16.22 -25.84 13.70
N THR A 276 -16.59 -26.90 12.97
CA THR A 276 -17.98 -27.08 12.52
C THR A 276 -18.97 -27.23 13.68
N LEU A 277 -18.49 -27.59 14.88
CA LEU A 277 -19.32 -27.69 16.08
C LEU A 277 -19.70 -26.32 16.66
N ASP A 278 -18.90 -25.32 16.35
CA ASP A 278 -19.05 -23.96 16.88
C ASP A 278 -19.88 -23.09 15.94
N VAL A 279 -20.02 -23.45 14.66
CA VAL A 279 -20.73 -22.66 13.64
C VAL A 279 -22.17 -23.14 13.48
N GLU A 280 -23.15 -22.26 13.72
CA GLU A 280 -24.56 -22.57 13.51
C GLU A 280 -24.98 -22.42 12.05
N THR A 281 -24.57 -21.33 11.40
CA THR A 281 -24.92 -21.04 10.00
C THR A 281 -23.81 -20.23 9.33
N VAL A 282 -23.43 -20.61 8.12
CA VAL A 282 -22.58 -19.78 7.24
C VAL A 282 -23.51 -18.88 6.41
N PRO A 283 -23.39 -17.55 6.49
CA PRO A 283 -24.12 -16.65 5.60
C PRO A 283 -23.78 -16.92 4.13
N SER A 284 -24.79 -16.86 3.26
CA SER A 284 -24.63 -17.23 1.85
C SER A 284 -23.59 -16.40 1.08
N TYR A 285 -23.30 -15.18 1.53
CA TYR A 285 -22.27 -14.34 0.93
C TYR A 285 -20.84 -14.80 1.25
N LEU A 286 -20.66 -15.70 2.23
CA LEU A 286 -19.37 -16.30 2.57
C LEU A 286 -19.15 -17.66 1.90
N ASP A 287 -20.18 -18.28 1.31
CA ASP A 287 -20.12 -19.64 0.78
C ASP A 287 -18.96 -19.83 -0.21
N GLU A 288 -18.72 -18.84 -1.08
CA GLU A 288 -17.66 -18.91 -2.09
C GLU A 288 -16.23 -18.85 -1.52
N PHE A 289 -16.06 -18.33 -0.30
CA PHE A 289 -14.78 -18.24 0.40
C PHE A 289 -14.61 -19.35 1.44
N THR A 290 -15.61 -20.21 1.58
CA THR A 290 -15.70 -21.17 2.67
C THR A 290 -15.42 -22.57 2.15
N THR A 291 -14.48 -23.27 2.80
CA THR A 291 -14.21 -24.69 2.56
C THR A 291 -14.38 -25.46 3.86
N SER A 292 -15.14 -26.55 3.84
CA SER A 292 -15.30 -27.44 5.00
C SER A 292 -14.47 -28.69 4.80
N TYR A 293 -13.56 -28.98 5.74
CA TYR A 293 -12.71 -30.16 5.70
C TYR A 293 -12.29 -30.61 7.10
N GLY A 294 -12.40 -31.90 7.39
CA GLY A 294 -11.88 -32.51 8.62
C GLY A 294 -12.51 -31.98 9.92
N GLY A 295 -13.79 -31.62 9.91
CA GLY A 295 -14.49 -31.04 11.09
C GLY A 295 -14.20 -29.55 11.33
N PHE A 296 -13.58 -28.88 10.35
CA PHE A 296 -13.32 -27.45 10.39
C PHE A 296 -13.90 -26.75 9.16
N ILE A 297 -14.25 -25.49 9.36
CA ILE A 297 -14.58 -24.51 8.33
C ILE A 297 -13.38 -23.58 8.19
N TYR A 298 -12.92 -23.41 6.96
CA TYR A 298 -11.85 -22.50 6.58
C TYR A 298 -12.45 -21.39 5.73
N ILE A 299 -12.25 -20.14 6.14
CA ILE A 299 -12.70 -18.97 5.39
C ILE A 299 -11.47 -18.25 4.83
N ASP A 300 -11.42 -18.08 3.52
CA ASP A 300 -10.42 -17.29 2.82
C ASP A 300 -10.70 -15.78 2.97
N THR A 301 -10.15 -15.22 4.04
CA THR A 301 -10.26 -13.79 4.39
C THR A 301 -9.62 -12.89 3.34
N TYR A 302 -8.56 -13.36 2.66
CA TYR A 302 -7.92 -12.62 1.59
C TYR A 302 -8.85 -12.50 0.38
N SER A 303 -9.39 -13.61 -0.10
CA SER A 303 -10.32 -13.62 -1.24
C SER A 303 -11.60 -12.85 -0.92
N TRP A 304 -12.11 -12.95 0.30
CA TRP A 304 -13.26 -12.17 0.77
C TRP A 304 -12.99 -10.65 0.71
N ALA A 305 -11.87 -10.20 1.28
CA ALA A 305 -11.48 -8.79 1.23
C ALA A 305 -11.22 -8.31 -0.20
N MET A 306 -10.54 -9.11 -1.02
CA MET A 306 -10.30 -8.75 -2.43
C MET A 306 -11.61 -8.60 -3.20
N LYS A 307 -12.60 -9.48 -2.99
CA LYS A 307 -13.89 -9.35 -3.68
C LYS A 307 -14.69 -8.15 -3.22
N GLU A 308 -14.71 -7.85 -1.92
CA GLU A 308 -15.57 -6.78 -1.40
C GLU A 308 -14.91 -5.40 -1.36
N LEU A 309 -13.64 -5.35 -0.95
CA LEU A 309 -12.88 -4.11 -0.76
C LEU A 309 -12.01 -3.76 -1.98
N ASN A 310 -11.75 -4.74 -2.84
CA ASN A 310 -10.73 -4.68 -3.89
C ASN A 310 -9.31 -4.41 -3.33
N THR A 311 -9.08 -4.76 -2.07
CA THR A 311 -7.80 -4.59 -1.38
C THR A 311 -7.56 -5.77 -0.45
N PRO A 312 -6.30 -6.18 -0.24
CA PRO A 312 -6.02 -7.18 0.78
C PRO A 312 -6.38 -6.64 2.17
N PRO A 313 -6.70 -7.53 3.14
CA PRO A 313 -6.87 -7.15 4.53
C PRO A 313 -5.62 -6.44 5.05
N PHE A 314 -5.79 -5.54 6.03
CA PHE A 314 -4.64 -4.98 6.72
C PHE A 314 -3.93 -6.08 7.51
N ASN A 315 -2.63 -6.28 7.28
CA ASN A 315 -1.92 -7.40 7.89
C ASN A 315 -1.24 -6.99 9.20
N HIS A 316 -1.79 -7.48 10.30
CA HIS A 316 -1.20 -7.40 11.62
C HIS A 316 -1.89 -8.40 12.57
N PRO A 317 -1.17 -9.11 13.48
CA PRO A 317 -1.77 -10.16 14.32
C PRO A 317 -3.04 -9.75 15.09
N TRP A 318 -3.09 -8.56 15.70
CA TRP A 318 -4.30 -8.09 16.39
C TRP A 318 -5.47 -7.80 15.44
N VAL A 319 -5.20 -7.42 14.18
CA VAL A 319 -6.24 -7.23 13.16
C VAL A 319 -6.80 -8.58 12.74
N ASP A 320 -5.96 -9.58 12.56
CA ASP A 320 -6.40 -10.94 12.23
C ASP A 320 -7.29 -11.52 13.34
N GLN A 321 -6.96 -11.24 14.61
CA GLN A 321 -7.80 -11.59 15.76
C GLN A 321 -9.15 -10.87 15.72
N GLU A 322 -9.18 -9.57 15.46
CA GLU A 322 -10.42 -8.80 15.37
C GLU A 322 -11.30 -9.26 14.18
N ILE A 323 -10.69 -9.58 13.03
CA ILE A 323 -11.39 -10.19 11.89
C ILE A 323 -12.02 -11.50 12.33
N ALA A 324 -11.27 -12.35 13.04
CA ALA A 324 -11.76 -13.63 13.52
C ALA A 324 -12.94 -13.46 14.47
N GLU A 325 -12.85 -12.56 15.45
CA GLU A 325 -13.91 -12.29 16.42
C GLU A 325 -15.18 -11.78 15.74
N LYS A 326 -15.07 -10.73 14.92
CA LYS A 326 -16.22 -10.17 14.18
C LYS A 326 -16.81 -11.18 13.18
N SER A 327 -15.98 -12.03 12.58
CA SER A 327 -16.46 -13.10 11.71
C SER A 327 -17.21 -14.18 12.48
N ARG A 328 -16.78 -14.54 13.70
CA ARG A 328 -17.50 -15.49 14.57
C ARG A 328 -18.88 -14.96 14.96
N GLU A 329 -19.00 -13.66 15.24
CA GLU A 329 -20.30 -13.02 15.49
C GLU A 329 -21.24 -13.16 14.28
N LEU A 330 -20.72 -12.95 13.07
CA LEU A 330 -21.48 -13.09 11.82
C LEU A 330 -21.93 -14.54 11.56
N LEU A 331 -21.11 -15.51 11.96
CA LEU A 331 -21.37 -16.95 11.81
C LEU A 331 -22.28 -17.53 12.91
N LYS A 332 -22.80 -16.67 13.81
CA LYS A 332 -23.57 -17.04 15.00
C LYS A 332 -22.92 -18.19 15.76
N VAL A 333 -21.64 -18.03 16.07
CA VAL A 333 -20.90 -19.07 16.77
C VAL A 333 -21.48 -19.27 18.18
N ARG A 334 -21.75 -20.53 18.57
CA ARG A 334 -22.14 -20.84 19.96
C ARG A 334 -20.97 -20.49 20.88
N LEU A 335 -21.06 -19.36 21.57
CA LEU A 335 -20.22 -19.08 22.72
C LEU A 335 -20.60 -20.10 23.80
N ARG A 336 -19.73 -21.10 24.03
CA ARG A 336 -19.90 -22.06 25.12
C ARG A 336 -19.38 -21.50 26.44
#